data_AF-A0A355GPJ1-F1
#
_entry.id   AF-A0A355GPJ1-F1
#
_cell.length_a   1.000
_cell.length_b   1.000
_cell.length_c   1.000
_cell.angle_alpha   90.00
_cell.angle_beta   90.00
_cell.angle_gamma   90.00
#
_symmetry.space_group_name_H-M   'P 1'
#
loop_
_entity.id
_entity.type
_entity.pdbx_description
1 polymer ?
#
loop_
_entity_poly.entity_id
_entity_poly.type
_entity_poly.pdbx_seq_one_letter_code
_entity_poly.pdbx_strand_id
1 'polypeptide(L)'
;FSMWTVPDVDTIQEYLTAHRPTAAVVVGAGFIGLETTEALLTRGLKVTLIELRPQVLPQMDPGMTEPLVTHLRRKGVDVILGD
;
A
#
# COMPACT_ATOMS: atom_id res chain seq x y z
N PHE A 1 -3.58 11.23 -4.23
CA PHE A 1 -2.22 11.74 -3.99
C PHE A 1 -1.24 10.94 -4.82
N SER A 2 -0.17 11.56 -5.30
CA SER A 2 1.04 10.88 -5.77
C SER A 2 2.15 11.03 -4.72
N MET A 3 3.19 10.20 -4.78
CA MET A 3 4.33 10.30 -3.88
C MET A 3 5.62 10.09 -4.66
N TRP A 4 6.34 11.18 -4.92
CA TRP A 4 7.62 11.16 -5.63
C TRP A 4 8.69 11.99 -4.90
N THR A 5 8.27 13.04 -4.20
CA THR A 5 9.12 14.00 -3.50
C THR A 5 8.74 14.12 -2.03
N VAL A 6 9.59 14.75 -1.23
CA VAL A 6 9.31 15.02 0.19
C VAL A 6 8.04 15.90 0.36
N PRO A 7 7.84 16.99 -0.41
CA PRO A 7 6.60 17.77 -0.31
C PRO A 7 5.30 16.99 -0.58
N ASP A 8 5.35 15.94 -1.41
CA ASP A 8 4.19 15.07 -1.62
C ASP A 8 3.82 14.32 -0.33
N VAL A 9 4.82 13.87 0.41
CA VAL A 9 4.63 13.20 1.71
C VAL A 9 4.07 14.18 2.72
N ASP A 10 4.59 15.40 2.77
CA ASP A 10 4.11 16.45 3.68
C ASP A 10 2.61 16.71 3.45
N THR A 11 2.21 16.86 2.19
CA THR A 11 0.81 17.04 1.80
C THR A 11 -0.09 15.88 2.27
N ILE A 12 0.40 14.64 2.15
CA ILE A 12 -0.32 13.46 2.64
C ILE A 12 -0.42 13.48 4.17
N GLN A 13 0.66 13.79 4.90
CA GLN A 13 0.64 13.86 6.36
C GLN A 13 -0.32 14.94 6.88
N GLU A 14 -0.32 16.11 6.24
CA GLU A 14 -1.25 17.19 6.54
C GLU A 14 -2.70 16.74 6.35
N TYR A 15 -3.00 16.09 5.23
CA TYR A 15 -4.33 15.56 4.96
C TYR A 15 -4.77 14.53 6.00
N LEU A 16 -3.90 13.58 6.33
CA LEU A 16 -4.15 12.55 7.35
C LEU A 16 -4.45 13.17 8.72
N THR A 17 -3.71 14.21 9.10
CA THR A 17 -3.88 14.89 10.39
C THR A 17 -5.17 15.69 10.44
N ALA A 18 -5.47 16.44 9.37
CA ALA A 18 -6.62 17.32 9.30
C ALA A 18 -7.95 16.55 9.20
N HIS A 19 -7.98 15.45 8.44
CA HIS A 19 -9.23 14.76 8.11
C HIS A 19 -9.43 13.45 8.86
N ARG A 20 -8.36 12.89 9.46
CA ARG A 20 -8.38 11.63 10.23
C ARG A 20 -9.16 10.51 9.52
N PRO A 21 -8.82 10.19 8.26
CA PRO A 21 -9.53 9.15 7.52
C PRO A 21 -9.33 7.79 8.20
N THR A 22 -10.35 6.93 8.10
CA THR A 22 -10.33 5.59 8.68
C THR A 22 -9.89 4.51 7.68
N ALA A 23 -9.82 4.85 6.39
CA ALA A 23 -9.45 3.92 5.33
C ALA A 23 -8.67 4.61 4.21
N ALA A 24 -7.85 3.84 3.50
CA ALA A 24 -7.08 4.29 2.34
C ALA A 24 -6.98 3.20 1.27
N VAL A 25 -6.89 3.63 0.02
CA VAL A 25 -6.58 2.76 -1.12
C VAL A 25 -5.20 3.14 -1.64
N VAL A 26 -4.33 2.14 -1.78
CA VAL A 26 -3.01 2.27 -2.40
C VAL A 26 -3.08 1.58 -3.76
N VAL A 27 -2.73 2.31 -4.82
CA VAL A 27 -2.72 1.80 -6.19
C VAL A 27 -1.27 1.60 -6.62
N GLY A 28 -0.95 0.37 -7.02
CA GLY A 28 0.39 -0.12 -7.32
C GLY A 28 1.01 -0.85 -6.13
N ALA A 29 1.39 -2.11 -6.32
CA ALA A 29 2.08 -2.95 -5.34
C ALA A 29 3.57 -3.14 -5.66
N GLY A 30 4.19 -2.11 -6.24
CA GLY A 30 5.65 -1.96 -6.25
C GLY A 30 6.21 -1.64 -4.86
N PHE A 31 7.54 -1.50 -4.77
CA PHE A 31 8.23 -1.24 -3.50
C PHE A 31 7.62 -0.07 -2.72
N ILE A 32 7.44 1.09 -3.38
CA ILE A 32 6.86 2.28 -2.75
C ILE A 32 5.43 2.03 -2.25
N GLY A 33 4.59 1.37 -3.05
CA GLY A 33 3.20 1.10 -2.65
C GLY A 33 3.10 0.17 -1.44
N LEU A 34 4.01 -0.79 -1.30
CA LEU A 34 4.09 -1.66 -0.14
C LEU A 34 4.52 -0.90 1.13
N GLU A 35 5.58 -0.10 1.04
CA GLU A 35 6.01 0.77 2.16
C GLU A 35 4.90 1.75 2.57
N THR A 36 4.19 2.32 1.59
CA THR A 36 3.02 3.19 1.84
C THR A 36 1.92 2.43 2.56
N THR A 37 1.63 1.20 2.12
CA THR A 37 0.62 0.34 2.73
C THR A 37 0.94 0.04 4.19
N GLU A 38 2.18 -0.35 4.48
CA GLU A 38 2.63 -0.60 5.85
C GLU A 38 2.59 0.67 6.72
N ALA A 39 3.00 1.81 6.17
CA ALA A 39 2.97 3.09 6.87
C ALA A 39 1.54 3.53 7.24
N LEU A 40 0.56 3.29 6.37
CA LEU A 40 -0.84 3.61 6.61
C LEU A 40 -1.51 2.62 7.57
N LEU A 41 -1.21 1.32 7.45
CA LEU A 41 -1.66 0.29 8.42
C LEU A 41 -1.16 0.59 9.83
N THR A 42 0.11 0.96 9.98
CA THR A 42 0.72 1.27 11.28
C THR A 42 0.06 2.49 11.93
N ARG A 43 -0.52 3.39 11.13
CA ARG A 43 -1.33 4.52 11.60
C ARG A 43 -2.78 4.14 11.93
N GLY A 44 -3.16 2.86 11.79
CA GLY A 44 -4.47 2.33 12.15
C GLY A 44 -5.54 2.44 11.06
N LEU A 45 -5.16 2.78 9.83
CA LEU A 45 -6.12 2.83 8.71
C LEU A 45 -6.42 1.43 8.19
N LYS A 46 -7.67 1.20 7.75
CA LYS A 46 -7.99 0.07 6.89
C LYS A 46 -7.41 0.32 5.49
N VAL A 47 -6.53 -0.55 5.02
CA VAL A 47 -5.85 -0.36 3.73
C VAL A 47 -6.27 -1.43 2.72
N THR A 48 -6.64 -0.97 1.54
CA THR A 48 -6.77 -1.81 0.34
C THR A 48 -5.61 -1.52 -0.60
N LEU A 49 -4.88 -2.55 -1.00
CA LEU A 49 -3.78 -2.49 -1.96
C LEU A 49 -4.25 -3.11 -3.28
N ILE A 50 -4.18 -2.35 -4.37
CA ILE A 50 -4.59 -2.76 -5.70
C ILE A 50 -3.36 -2.79 -6.61
N GLU A 51 -3.19 -3.85 -7.39
CA GLU A 51 -2.15 -3.98 -8.41
C GLU A 51 -2.71 -4.63 -9.67
N LEU A 52 -2.33 -4.06 -10.82
CA LEU A 52 -2.75 -4.53 -12.14
C LEU A 52 -2.13 -5.88 -12.51
N ARG A 53 -0.92 -6.14 -12.01
CA ARG A 53 -0.25 -7.43 -12.20
C ARG A 53 -0.81 -8.50 -11.25
N PRO A 54 -0.71 -9.79 -11.61
CA PRO A 54 -1.19 -10.88 -10.77
C PRO A 54 -0.35 -11.10 -9.50
N GLN A 55 0.67 -10.27 -9.26
CA GLN A 55 1.57 -10.36 -8.12
C GLN A 55 2.00 -8.97 -7.62
N VAL A 56 2.33 -8.89 -6.34
CA VAL A 56 3.08 -7.76 -5.76
C VAL A 56 4.55 -7.83 -6.19
N LEU A 57 5.27 -6.70 -6.11
CA LEU A 57 6.65 -6.57 -6.60
C LEU A 57 6.84 -7.23 -7.98
N PRO A 58 6.25 -6.67 -9.06
CA PRO A 58 6.21 -7.34 -10.38
C PRO A 58 7.58 -7.66 -11.00
N GLN A 59 8.64 -7.03 -10.50
CA GLN A 59 10.03 -7.25 -10.93
C GLN A 59 10.69 -8.45 -10.22
N MET A 60 10.05 -9.03 -9.20
CA MET A 60 10.54 -10.13 -8.39
C MET A 60 10.06 -11.48 -8.94
N ASP A 61 10.81 -12.55 -8.67
CA ASP A 61 10.38 -13.91 -8.97
C ASP A 61 9.04 -14.24 -8.29
N PRO A 62 8.06 -14.81 -9.00
CA PRO A 62 6.73 -15.08 -8.46
C PRO A 62 6.74 -15.88 -7.14
N GLY A 63 7.61 -16.90 -7.03
CA GLY A 63 7.70 -17.76 -5.84
C GLY A 63 8.16 -17.03 -4.58
N MET A 64 8.81 -15.86 -4.73
CA MET A 64 9.21 -15.02 -3.61
C MET A 64 8.10 -14.09 -3.13
N THR A 65 7.06 -13.86 -3.93
CA THR A 65 6.02 -12.85 -3.66
C THR A 65 4.80 -13.41 -2.93
N GLU A 66 4.50 -14.71 -3.09
CA GLU A 66 3.38 -15.36 -2.41
C GLU A 66 3.42 -15.26 -0.87
N PRO A 67 4.57 -15.46 -0.19
CA PRO A 67 4.66 -15.28 1.25
C PRO A 67 4.36 -13.84 1.68
N LEU A 68 4.69 -12.85 0.83
CA LEU A 68 4.44 -11.44 1.09
C LEU A 68 2.94 -11.11 1.03
N VAL A 69 2.22 -11.59 0.02
CA VAL A 69 0.76 -11.43 -0.08
C VAL A 69 0.07 -12.05 1.14
N THR A 70 0.51 -13.24 1.54
CA THR A 70 0.00 -13.93 2.74
C THR A 70 0.26 -13.09 4.01
N HIS A 71 1.46 -12.52 4.14
CA HIS A 71 1.80 -11.64 5.25
C HIS A 71 0.91 -10.40 5.29
N LEU A 72 0.72 -9.71 4.16
CA LEU A 72 -0.10 -8.50 4.05
C LEU A 72 -1.55 -8.79 4.44
N ARG A 73 -2.14 -9.86 3.91
CA ARG A 73 -3.50 -10.28 4.27
C ARG A 73 -3.63 -10.61 5.76
N ARG A 74 -2.65 -11.30 6.35
CA ARG A 74 -2.61 -11.57 7.80
C ARG A 74 -2.52 -10.30 8.64
N LYS A 75 -1.90 -9.23 8.11
CA LYS A 75 -1.85 -7.90 8.73
C LYS A 75 -3.15 -7.09 8.53
N GLY A 76 -4.15 -7.64 7.85
CA GLY A 76 -5.44 -6.99 7.63
C GLY A 76 -5.52 -6.13 6.38
N VAL A 77 -4.53 -6.21 5.48
CA VAL A 77 -4.60 -5.56 4.16
C VAL A 77 -5.54 -6.32 3.25
N ASP A 78 -6.44 -5.61 2.59
CA ASP A 78 -7.20 -6.15 1.48
C ASP A 78 -6.37 -6.05 0.21
N VAL A 79 -5.96 -7.18 -0.38
CA VAL A 79 -5.01 -7.23 -1.51
C VAL A 79 -5.72 -7.74 -2.76
N ILE A 80 -5.86 -6.85 -3.75
CA ILE A 80 -6.47 -7.08 -5.05
C ILE A 80 -5.37 -7.08 -6.11
N LEU A 81 -5.26 -8.17 -6.87
CA LEU A 81 -4.23 -8.38 -7.89
C LEU A 81 -4.91 -8.71 -9.21
N GLY A 82 -4.40 -8.17 -10.32
CA GLY A 82 -4.92 -8.45 -11.67
C GLY A 82 -6.05 -7.53 -12.14
N ASP A 83 -6.17 -6.31 -11.59
CA ASP A 83 -7.26 -5.35 -11.89
C ASP A 83 -6.74 -4.00 -12.43
#